data_AF-A0A5C9BSP0-F1
#
_entry.id   AF-A0A5C9BSP0-F1
#
_cell.length_a   1.000
_cell.length_b   1.000
_cell.length_c   1.000
_cell.angle_alpha   90.00
_cell.angle_beta   90.00
_cell.angle_gamma   90.00
#
_symmetry.space_group_name_H-M   'P 1'
#
loop_
_entity.id
_entity.type
_entity.pdbx_description
1 polymer ?
#
loop_
_entity_poly.entity_id
_entity_poly.type
_entity_poly.pdbx_seq_one_letter_code
_entity_poly.pdbx_strand_id
1 'polypeptide(L)'
;MNCSRAARIGCRDLLIEPSSISIRISLNPCDSVKSLKSVGRTNSLSTNKALKQRIDELRKSVKIKGGNELEKIERYGRAAKDVEQLLKELEQVKQQLAKTVLQAKADMKVLDEAKSHDLDKIKEKADLLHLDPNEITELLLGPELTNRLETAIGWAKFLRERIQLATDEPKPERFRGETILFARKQELPLLLVRLLNVDGEGDFSGERLAFKGSISGITSNPKVHGKPIIVRIDAVGQSSQADPNVPSTPTTNGIQLASSQAGKPDLPAGLNVQLKAVLDYTQDKPKHQLLLSYKEPRPDERDIGKPESIQLAMASRASNCFANLELIGDDLSGQIDYQQALAGITAKLGTKRFKGDERVLSVIQGVVSDIHKIDAQMQLSGTALKPQFTLRSNLGHDLSSGINTAFRRELENGRNDLLVRFQQEATKRSEKLTQLYNEQLQKLTGQLNLNKGEVQEIAQSFGIKLPGKLDIKGLGGLPLDPKKPLDLKGLGNALPKSNAKLPQFGVQPDNEPSPGIRQASDVEHTIEPKTVQPASGQQPKNK
;
A
#
# COMPACT_ATOMS: atom_id res chain seq x y z
N MET A 1 -56.00 19.96 -16.77
CA MET A 1 -56.90 18.78 -16.69
C MET A 1 -56.05 17.52 -16.75
N ASN A 2 -56.34 16.56 -15.85
CA ASN A 2 -55.82 15.18 -15.72
C ASN A 2 -54.30 15.04 -15.49
N CYS A 3 -53.79 14.81 -14.28
CA CYS A 3 -54.07 13.78 -13.27
C CYS A 3 -53.76 12.35 -13.74
N SER A 4 -52.59 11.83 -13.36
CA SER A 4 -52.40 10.41 -13.06
C SER A 4 -51.33 10.21 -11.99
N ARG A 5 -51.69 9.32 -11.07
CA ARG A 5 -51.06 8.93 -9.81
C ARG A 5 -50.32 7.59 -10.00
N ALA A 6 -49.48 7.30 -9.01
CA ALA A 6 -48.86 6.01 -8.65
C ALA A 6 -47.57 5.67 -9.42
N ALA A 7 -46.49 5.17 -8.79
CA ALA A 7 -46.44 4.36 -7.58
C ALA A 7 -45.22 4.66 -6.70
N ARG A 8 -45.45 4.52 -5.38
CA ARG A 8 -44.42 4.40 -4.34
C ARG A 8 -43.72 3.05 -4.49
N ILE A 9 -42.39 3.06 -4.58
CA ILE A 9 -41.56 1.95 -4.13
C ILE A 9 -40.56 2.57 -3.15
N GLY A 10 -40.75 2.24 -1.87
CA GLY A 10 -39.84 2.66 -0.81
C GLY A 10 -38.56 1.84 -0.87
N CYS A 11 -37.47 2.47 -1.27
CA CYS A 11 -36.14 2.00 -0.88
C CYS A 11 -35.90 2.50 0.54
N ARG A 12 -35.83 1.54 1.48
CA ARG A 12 -35.31 1.77 2.83
C ARG A 12 -33.87 2.25 2.71
N ASP A 13 -33.61 3.44 3.25
CA ASP A 13 -32.28 3.93 3.56
C ASP A 13 -31.56 2.93 4.47
N LEU A 14 -30.61 2.17 3.90
CA LEU A 14 -29.50 1.60 4.67
C LEU A 14 -28.43 2.70 4.75
N LEU A 15 -28.58 3.58 5.74
CA LEU A 15 -27.50 4.42 6.24
C LEU A 15 -26.43 3.50 6.84
N ILE A 16 -25.46 3.11 6.02
CA ILE A 16 -24.17 2.61 6.53
C ILE A 16 -23.36 3.85 6.88
N GLU A 17 -23.35 4.19 8.17
CA GLU A 17 -22.47 5.23 8.69
C GLU A 17 -21.00 4.84 8.39
N PRO A 18 -20.20 5.75 7.81
CA PRO A 18 -18.78 5.51 7.66
C PRO A 18 -18.12 5.62 9.03
N SER A 19 -17.79 4.47 9.62
CA SER A 19 -16.93 4.37 10.79
C SER A 19 -15.60 5.06 10.48
N SER A 20 -15.41 6.24 11.05
CA SER A 20 -14.12 6.90 11.12
C SER A 20 -13.17 5.97 11.88
N ILE A 21 -12.18 5.42 11.17
CA ILE A 21 -11.05 4.73 11.80
C ILE A 21 -10.17 5.83 12.43
N SER A 22 -10.65 6.38 13.54
CA SER A 22 -9.75 6.95 14.52
C SER A 22 -9.17 5.75 15.25
N ILE A 23 -7.91 5.42 14.99
CA ILE A 23 -7.16 4.48 15.83
C ILE A 23 -6.93 5.20 17.17
N ARG A 24 -7.99 5.36 17.96
CA ARG A 24 -7.85 5.41 19.41
C ARG A 24 -7.41 4.01 19.76
N ILE A 25 -6.11 3.84 19.95
CA ILE A 25 -5.60 2.74 20.76
C ILE A 25 -6.21 2.98 22.14
N SER A 26 -7.42 2.44 22.35
CA SER A 26 -7.98 2.27 23.67
C SER A 26 -7.10 1.22 24.32
N LEU A 27 -5.96 1.68 24.83
CA LEU A 27 -5.29 1.03 25.94
C LEU A 27 -6.33 1.08 27.06
N ASN A 28 -7.28 0.14 27.06
CA ASN A 28 -8.08 -0.14 28.23
C ASN A 28 -7.05 -0.33 29.33
N PRO A 29 -6.96 0.58 30.32
CA PRO A 29 -5.96 0.45 31.35
C PRO A 29 -6.32 -0.82 32.09
N CYS A 30 -5.56 -1.89 31.81
CA CYS A 30 -5.59 -3.18 32.48
C CYS A 30 -6.18 -3.03 33.88
N ASP A 31 -7.40 -3.53 34.10
CA ASP A 31 -8.06 -3.50 35.41
C ASP A 31 -7.22 -4.25 36.46
N SER A 32 -6.32 -5.12 36.02
CA SER A 32 -5.24 -5.73 36.80
C SER A 32 -4.30 -4.70 37.47
N VAL A 33 -4.02 -3.55 36.86
CA VAL A 33 -3.14 -2.52 37.46
C VAL A 33 -3.85 -1.72 38.55
N LYS A 34 -5.18 -1.55 38.45
CA LYS A 34 -5.97 -0.91 39.52
C LYS A 34 -6.14 -1.81 40.73
N SER A 35 -6.30 -3.13 40.54
CA SER A 35 -6.38 -4.08 41.66
C SER A 35 -5.03 -4.24 42.41
N LEU A 36 -3.90 -4.18 41.69
CA LEU A 36 -2.56 -4.21 42.28
C LEU A 36 -2.29 -3.01 43.23
N LYS A 37 -2.84 -1.83 42.95
CA LYS A 37 -2.68 -0.65 43.82
C LYS A 37 -3.44 -0.74 45.14
N SER A 38 -4.58 -1.46 45.20
CA SER A 38 -5.42 -1.52 46.40
C SER A 38 -5.06 -2.69 47.32
N VAL A 39 -4.59 -3.82 46.78
CA VAL A 39 -4.40 -5.05 47.56
C VAL A 39 -3.05 -5.11 48.30
N GLY A 40 -1.96 -4.62 47.71
CA GLY A 40 -0.64 -4.67 48.34
C GLY A 40 -0.36 -3.56 49.36
N ARG A 41 -1.01 -2.40 49.20
CA ARG A 41 -0.70 -1.16 49.94
C ARG A 41 -1.35 -1.08 51.31
N THR A 42 -2.47 -1.74 51.53
CA THR A 42 -3.26 -1.59 52.77
C THR A 42 -2.88 -2.62 53.82
N ASN A 43 -2.54 -3.84 53.41
CA ASN A 43 -2.31 -4.94 54.36
C ASN A 43 -0.90 -4.91 54.98
N SER A 44 0.16 -4.61 54.21
CA SER A 44 1.55 -4.59 54.74
C SER A 44 1.89 -3.33 55.56
N LEU A 45 1.24 -2.21 55.25
CA LEU A 45 1.39 -0.95 55.98
C LEU A 45 0.60 -0.95 57.29
N SER A 46 -0.58 -1.57 57.32
CA SER A 46 -1.39 -1.68 58.54
C SER A 46 -0.75 -2.62 59.56
N THR A 47 -0.23 -3.78 59.11
CA THR A 47 0.48 -4.73 59.98
C THR A 47 1.73 -4.11 60.59
N ASN A 48 2.51 -3.35 59.82
CA ASN A 48 3.67 -2.63 60.37
C ASN A 48 3.31 -1.58 61.42
N LYS A 49 2.25 -0.81 61.17
CA LYS A 49 1.80 0.21 62.12
C LYS A 49 1.30 -0.43 63.42
N ALA A 50 0.60 -1.56 63.32
CA ALA A 50 0.15 -2.36 64.46
C ALA A 50 1.33 -2.98 65.24
N LEU A 51 2.33 -3.52 64.54
CA LEU A 51 3.56 -4.07 65.15
C LEU A 51 4.29 -2.99 65.97
N LYS A 52 4.38 -1.78 65.41
CA LYS A 52 5.00 -0.63 66.09
C LYS A 52 4.24 -0.22 67.35
N GLN A 53 2.91 -0.15 67.27
CA GLN A 53 2.06 0.15 68.43
C GLN A 53 2.22 -0.88 69.54
N ARG A 54 2.25 -2.18 69.21
CA ARG A 54 2.49 -3.26 70.18
C ARG A 54 3.85 -3.13 70.87
N ILE A 55 4.90 -2.76 70.14
CA ILE A 55 6.23 -2.55 70.72
C ILE A 55 6.23 -1.34 71.66
N ASP A 56 5.59 -0.23 71.26
CA ASP A 56 5.46 0.96 72.11
C ASP A 56 4.63 0.68 73.38
N GLU A 57 3.57 -0.13 73.28
CA GLU A 57 2.78 -0.60 74.42
C GLU A 57 3.59 -1.51 75.35
N LEU A 58 4.36 -2.44 74.79
CA LEU A 58 5.27 -3.30 75.55
C LEU A 58 6.25 -2.45 76.35
N ARG A 59 6.83 -1.42 75.71
CA ARG A 59 7.77 -0.50 76.33
C ARG A 59 7.16 0.26 77.51
N LYS A 60 5.92 0.74 77.36
CA LYS A 60 5.19 1.42 78.45
C LYS A 60 4.92 0.48 79.62
N SER A 61 4.54 -0.77 79.34
CA SER A 61 4.24 -1.76 80.39
C SER A 61 5.47 -2.13 81.23
N VAL A 62 6.67 -2.09 80.64
CA VAL A 62 7.95 -2.41 81.31
C VAL A 62 8.51 -1.22 82.11
N LYS A 63 8.20 0.03 81.75
CA LYS A 63 8.76 1.25 82.39
C LYS A 63 8.11 1.68 83.71
N ILE A 64 7.05 1.00 84.18
CA ILE A 64 6.31 1.39 85.38
C ILE A 64 7.16 1.11 86.63
N LYS A 65 7.69 2.17 87.26
CA LYS A 65 8.47 2.11 88.50
C LYS A 65 7.52 2.06 89.71
N GLY A 66 7.19 0.85 90.17
CA GLY A 66 6.44 0.64 91.42
C GLY A 66 5.50 -0.57 91.35
N GLY A 67 5.78 -1.60 92.15
CA GLY A 67 5.02 -2.85 92.24
C GLY A 67 5.77 -3.93 93.01
N ASN A 68 5.05 -4.81 93.72
CA ASN A 68 5.59 -5.94 94.48
C ASN A 68 6.46 -6.86 93.59
N GLU A 69 7.54 -7.44 94.13
CA GLU A 69 8.51 -8.24 93.35
C GLU A 69 7.88 -9.42 92.61
N LEU A 70 6.81 -10.02 93.15
CA LEU A 70 6.07 -11.10 92.49
C LEU A 70 5.36 -10.66 91.20
N GLU A 71 4.74 -9.47 91.17
CA GLU A 71 4.07 -8.97 89.97
C GLU A 71 5.06 -8.67 88.83
N LYS A 72 6.31 -8.33 89.18
CA LYS A 72 7.34 -8.07 88.17
C LYS A 72 7.68 -9.35 87.40
N ILE A 73 7.80 -10.49 88.09
CA ILE A 73 8.08 -11.80 87.47
C ILE A 73 7.00 -12.17 86.46
N GLU A 74 5.73 -11.99 86.81
CA GLU A 74 4.62 -12.32 85.91
C GLU A 74 4.57 -11.40 84.67
N ARG A 75 4.87 -10.10 84.86
CA ARG A 75 4.97 -9.13 83.75
C ARG A 75 6.13 -9.48 82.81
N TYR A 76 7.28 -9.94 83.34
CA TYR A 76 8.39 -10.39 82.52
C TYR A 76 8.06 -11.64 81.70
N GLY A 77 7.33 -12.59 82.30
CA GLY A 77 6.83 -13.77 81.58
C GLY A 77 5.94 -13.41 80.40
N ARG A 78 5.06 -12.42 80.54
CA ARG A 78 4.21 -11.92 79.44
C ARG A 78 5.01 -11.16 78.39
N ALA A 79 5.90 -10.26 78.81
CA ALA A 79 6.76 -9.51 77.89
C ALA A 79 7.66 -10.43 77.05
N ALA A 80 8.20 -11.50 77.64
CA ALA A 80 8.99 -12.50 76.90
C ALA A 80 8.16 -13.23 75.84
N LYS A 81 6.92 -13.64 76.18
CA LYS A 81 5.98 -14.23 75.22
C LYS A 81 5.64 -13.27 74.07
N ASP A 82 5.40 -12.00 74.38
CA ASP A 82 5.07 -10.99 73.37
C ASP A 82 6.25 -10.73 72.42
N VAL A 83 7.49 -10.73 72.93
CA VAL A 83 8.70 -10.63 72.09
C VAL A 83 8.82 -11.84 71.16
N GLU A 84 8.56 -13.05 71.66
CA GLU A 84 8.58 -14.27 70.83
C GLU A 84 7.50 -14.22 69.72
N GLN A 85 6.31 -13.71 70.05
CA GLN A 85 5.23 -13.53 69.09
C GLN A 85 5.58 -12.46 68.04
N LEU A 86 6.19 -11.35 68.44
CA LEU A 86 6.69 -10.32 67.52
C LEU A 86 7.76 -10.86 66.57
N LEU A 87 8.66 -11.72 67.05
CA LEU A 87 9.66 -12.39 66.19
C LEU A 87 9.00 -13.30 65.15
N LYS A 88 7.97 -14.05 65.54
CA LYS A 88 7.18 -14.87 64.59
C LYS A 88 6.45 -14.02 63.56
N GLU A 89 5.81 -12.92 63.96
CA GLU A 89 5.13 -12.00 63.04
C GLU A 89 6.14 -11.36 62.06
N LEU A 90 7.35 -11.03 62.54
CA LEU A 90 8.42 -10.51 61.69
C LEU A 90 8.87 -11.51 60.62
N GLU A 91 9.03 -12.78 61.00
CA GLU A 91 9.39 -13.86 60.07
C GLU A 91 8.30 -14.04 59.00
N GLN A 92 7.03 -13.95 59.38
CA GLN A 92 5.89 -14.00 58.45
C GLN A 92 5.90 -12.82 57.47
N VAL A 93 6.16 -11.59 57.95
CA VAL A 93 6.28 -10.40 57.10
C VAL A 93 7.43 -10.57 56.10
N LYS A 94 8.57 -11.11 56.53
CA LYS A 94 9.72 -11.40 55.65
C LYS A 94 9.34 -12.40 54.55
N GLN A 95 8.62 -13.47 54.89
CA GLN A 95 8.15 -14.46 53.92
C GLN A 95 7.11 -13.87 52.95
N GLN A 96 6.19 -13.04 53.42
CA GLN A 96 5.23 -12.34 52.55
C GLN A 96 5.95 -11.39 51.58
N LEU A 97 6.93 -10.63 52.06
CA LEU A 97 7.70 -9.72 51.22
C LEU A 97 8.44 -10.47 50.10
N ALA A 98 9.08 -11.60 50.43
CA ALA A 98 9.73 -12.46 49.44
C ALA A 98 8.75 -12.99 48.38
N LYS A 99 7.55 -13.40 48.79
CA LYS A 99 6.48 -13.83 47.87
C LYS A 99 6.04 -12.69 46.95
N THR A 100 5.82 -11.49 47.47
CA THR A 100 5.40 -10.32 46.68
C THR A 100 6.46 -9.95 45.63
N VAL A 101 7.76 -10.05 45.96
CA VAL A 101 8.85 -9.81 45.00
C VAL A 101 8.83 -10.84 43.86
N LEU A 102 8.59 -12.12 44.17
CA LEU A 102 8.46 -13.16 43.14
C LEU A 102 7.22 -12.94 42.26
N GLN A 103 6.09 -12.54 42.85
CA GLN A 103 4.88 -12.18 42.10
C GLN A 103 5.11 -10.98 41.18
N ALA A 104 5.75 -9.92 41.67
CA ALA A 104 6.06 -8.74 40.85
C ALA A 104 6.96 -9.10 39.65
N LYS A 105 7.92 -10.01 39.81
CA LYS A 105 8.74 -10.52 38.69
C LYS A 105 7.90 -11.32 37.68
N ALA A 106 6.96 -12.13 38.16
CA ALA A 106 6.04 -12.86 37.28
C ALA A 106 5.12 -11.90 36.51
N ASP A 107 4.58 -10.88 37.17
CA ASP A 107 3.71 -9.86 36.56
C ASP A 107 4.46 -9.06 35.48
N MET A 108 5.74 -8.73 35.70
CA MET A 108 6.57 -8.08 34.67
C MET A 108 6.70 -8.95 33.42
N LYS A 109 6.88 -10.27 33.58
CA LYS A 109 6.98 -11.20 32.45
C LYS A 109 5.68 -11.27 31.65
N VAL A 110 4.54 -11.32 32.33
CA VAL A 110 3.21 -11.29 31.68
C VAL A 110 3.02 -10.00 30.88
N LEU A 111 3.50 -8.87 31.40
CA LEU A 111 3.41 -7.59 30.72
C LEU A 111 4.27 -7.56 29.44
N ASP A 112 5.45 -8.18 29.45
CA ASP A 112 6.32 -8.32 28.28
C ASP A 112 5.70 -9.24 27.22
N GLU A 113 5.05 -10.33 27.63
CA GLU A 113 4.32 -11.23 26.73
C GLU A 113 3.09 -10.55 26.09
N ALA A 114 2.31 -9.79 26.88
CA ALA A 114 1.19 -9.01 26.36
C ALA A 114 1.65 -7.96 25.32
N LYS A 115 2.78 -7.31 25.59
CA LYS A 115 3.41 -6.36 24.67
C LYS A 115 3.81 -7.02 23.35
N SER A 116 4.44 -8.20 23.37
CA SER A 116 4.84 -8.85 22.12
C SER A 116 3.63 -9.22 21.27
N HIS A 117 2.58 -9.74 21.91
CA HIS A 117 1.33 -10.08 21.25
C HIS A 117 0.62 -8.87 20.63
N ASP A 118 0.58 -7.72 21.32
CA ASP A 118 0.00 -6.49 20.77
C ASP A 118 0.81 -5.96 19.57
N LEU A 119 2.14 -6.08 19.62
CA LEU A 119 3.00 -5.74 18.49
C LEU A 119 2.75 -6.63 17.28
N ASP A 120 2.52 -7.92 17.48
CA ASP A 120 2.23 -8.85 16.40
C ASP A 120 0.85 -8.60 15.78
N LYS A 121 -0.16 -8.23 16.57
CA LYS A 121 -1.47 -7.78 16.05
C LYS A 121 -1.40 -6.51 15.22
N ILE A 122 -0.51 -5.57 15.59
CA ILE A 122 -0.29 -4.35 14.80
C ILE A 122 0.33 -4.72 13.45
N LYS A 123 1.30 -5.65 13.41
CA LYS A 123 1.87 -6.14 12.15
C LYS A 123 0.82 -6.80 11.27
N GLU A 124 0.01 -7.70 11.85
CA GLU A 124 -1.07 -8.37 11.10
C GLU A 124 -2.03 -7.36 10.46
N LYS A 125 -2.43 -6.31 11.20
CA LYS A 125 -3.27 -5.25 10.65
C LYS A 125 -2.58 -4.37 9.61
N ALA A 126 -1.27 -4.17 9.74
CA ALA A 126 -0.49 -3.46 8.73
C ALA A 126 -0.36 -4.27 7.43
N ASP A 127 -0.22 -5.59 7.53
CA ASP A 127 -0.17 -6.47 6.36
C ASP A 127 -1.50 -6.52 5.60
N LEU A 128 -2.63 -6.29 6.28
CA LEU A 128 -3.95 -6.13 5.63
C LEU A 128 -4.10 -4.83 4.82
N LEU A 129 -3.20 -3.86 5.01
CA LEU A 129 -3.19 -2.60 4.25
C LEU A 129 -2.35 -2.68 2.97
N HIS A 130 -1.88 -3.87 2.58
CA HIS A 130 -1.19 -4.05 1.30
C HIS A 130 -2.09 -3.60 0.15
N LEU A 131 -1.68 -2.51 -0.49
CA LEU A 131 -2.30 -2.03 -1.71
C LEU A 131 -1.89 -2.94 -2.87
N ASP A 132 -2.85 -3.52 -3.57
CA ASP A 132 -2.59 -4.30 -4.79
C ASP A 132 -2.20 -3.36 -5.94
N PRO A 133 -1.07 -3.60 -6.64
CA PRO A 133 -0.65 -2.83 -7.80
C PRO A 133 -1.73 -2.67 -8.88
N ASN A 134 -2.53 -3.72 -9.10
CA ASN A 134 -3.54 -3.76 -10.16
C ASN A 134 -4.74 -2.89 -9.79
N GLU A 135 -5.20 -2.94 -8.52
CA GLU A 135 -6.30 -2.09 -8.04
C GLU A 135 -5.94 -0.60 -8.11
N ILE A 136 -4.69 -0.24 -7.78
CA ILE A 136 -4.19 1.13 -7.93
C ILE A 136 -4.18 1.55 -9.39
N THR A 137 -3.67 0.68 -10.28
CA THR A 137 -3.60 0.96 -11.71
C THR A 137 -4.99 1.19 -12.28
N GLU A 138 -5.96 0.34 -11.93
CA GLU A 138 -7.35 0.46 -12.35
C GLU A 138 -8.01 1.72 -11.77
N LEU A 139 -7.76 2.05 -10.50
CA LEU A 139 -8.33 3.24 -9.87
C LEU A 139 -7.83 4.54 -10.51
N LEU A 140 -6.55 4.59 -10.90
CA LEU A 140 -5.92 5.78 -11.46
C LEU A 140 -6.18 5.89 -12.97
N LEU A 141 -5.86 4.84 -13.73
CA LEU A 141 -5.88 4.88 -15.19
C LEU A 141 -7.20 4.38 -15.79
N GLY A 142 -8.01 3.64 -15.03
CA GLY A 142 -9.23 2.99 -15.52
C GLY A 142 -10.21 3.95 -16.20
N PRO A 143 -10.64 5.04 -15.55
CA PRO A 143 -11.58 5.98 -16.17
C PRO A 143 -11.04 6.64 -17.44
N GLU A 144 -9.77 7.08 -17.42
CA GLU A 144 -9.14 7.77 -18.55
C GLU A 144 -8.96 6.83 -19.75
N LEU A 145 -8.46 5.61 -19.51
CA LEU A 145 -8.28 4.61 -20.55
C LEU A 145 -9.61 4.12 -21.11
N THR A 146 -10.62 3.94 -20.25
CA THR A 146 -11.97 3.54 -20.70
C THR A 146 -12.58 4.59 -21.61
N ASN A 147 -12.49 5.88 -21.27
CA ASN A 147 -13.00 6.96 -22.13
C ASN A 147 -12.30 7.01 -23.50
N ARG A 148 -10.96 6.83 -23.52
CA ARG A 148 -10.19 6.79 -24.78
C ARG A 148 -10.54 5.56 -25.61
N LEU A 149 -10.69 4.42 -24.96
CA LEU A 149 -11.05 3.16 -25.61
C LEU A 149 -12.47 3.23 -26.17
N GLU A 150 -13.44 3.76 -25.44
CA GLU A 150 -14.80 3.98 -25.91
C GLU A 150 -14.84 4.89 -27.13
N THR A 151 -14.03 5.96 -27.14
CA THR A 151 -13.88 6.84 -28.30
C THR A 151 -13.33 6.09 -29.51
N ALA A 152 -12.27 5.29 -29.33
CA ALA A 152 -11.69 4.48 -30.39
C ALA A 152 -12.65 3.41 -30.93
N ILE A 153 -13.40 2.74 -30.04
CA ILE A 153 -14.46 1.79 -30.41
C ILE A 153 -15.58 2.51 -31.18
N GLY A 154 -15.95 3.72 -30.77
CA GLY A 154 -16.93 4.56 -31.46
C GLY A 154 -16.52 4.83 -32.90
N TRP A 155 -15.26 5.21 -33.13
CA TRP A 155 -14.70 5.38 -34.47
C TRP A 155 -14.73 4.07 -35.28
N ALA A 156 -14.35 2.95 -34.68
CA ALA A 156 -14.38 1.65 -35.34
C ALA A 156 -15.81 1.23 -35.75
N LYS A 157 -16.81 1.46 -34.89
CA LYS A 157 -18.23 1.23 -35.19
C LYS A 157 -18.72 2.11 -36.33
N PHE A 158 -18.43 3.41 -36.27
CA PHE A 158 -18.78 4.36 -37.34
C PHE A 158 -18.21 3.93 -38.70
N LEU A 159 -16.92 3.57 -38.74
CA LEU A 159 -16.26 3.07 -39.96
C LEU A 159 -16.95 1.81 -40.49
N ARG A 160 -17.28 0.86 -39.62
CA ARG A 160 -17.97 -0.37 -40.01
C ARG A 160 -19.35 -0.09 -40.60
N GLU A 161 -20.16 0.74 -39.95
CA GLU A 161 -21.51 1.08 -40.44
C GLU A 161 -21.45 1.74 -41.83
N ARG A 162 -20.49 2.64 -42.05
CA ARG A 162 -20.30 3.30 -43.35
C ARG A 162 -19.89 2.33 -44.46
N ILE A 163 -19.09 1.31 -44.15
CA ILE A 163 -18.64 0.33 -45.14
C ILE A 163 -19.73 -0.71 -45.44
N GLN A 164 -20.50 -1.14 -44.44
CA GLN A 164 -21.63 -2.06 -44.65
C GLN A 164 -22.70 -1.43 -45.56
N LEU A 165 -23.05 -0.16 -45.33
CA LEU A 165 -23.98 0.58 -46.19
C LEU A 165 -23.52 0.65 -47.67
N ALA A 166 -22.21 0.68 -47.92
CA ALA A 166 -21.67 0.69 -49.28
C ALA A 166 -21.63 -0.71 -49.93
N THR A 167 -21.80 -1.79 -49.14
CA THR A 167 -21.69 -3.17 -49.62
C THR A 167 -23.06 -3.85 -49.77
N ASP A 168 -24.07 -3.42 -49.00
CA ASP A 168 -25.43 -3.99 -48.98
C ASP A 168 -26.38 -3.44 -50.05
N GLU A 169 -25.87 -2.95 -51.19
CA GLU A 169 -26.76 -2.52 -52.29
C GLU A 169 -27.66 -3.69 -52.72
N PRO A 170 -29.01 -3.51 -52.71
CA PRO A 170 -29.94 -4.58 -52.99
C PRO A 170 -29.71 -5.10 -54.41
N LYS A 171 -29.37 -6.38 -54.53
CA LYS A 171 -29.25 -7.04 -55.83
C LYS A 171 -30.58 -6.87 -56.56
N PRO A 172 -30.64 -6.15 -57.69
CA PRO A 172 -31.89 -5.94 -58.40
C PRO A 172 -32.48 -7.30 -58.78
N GLU A 173 -33.78 -7.47 -58.50
CA GLU A 173 -34.52 -8.68 -58.85
C GLU A 173 -34.53 -8.81 -60.38
N ARG A 174 -33.76 -9.76 -60.91
CA ARG A 174 -33.59 -9.92 -62.35
C ARG A 174 -34.83 -10.57 -62.93
N PHE A 175 -35.48 -9.89 -63.88
CA PHE A 175 -36.44 -10.52 -64.77
C PHE A 175 -35.79 -11.66 -65.57
N ARG A 176 -36.57 -12.70 -65.90
CA ARG A 176 -36.11 -13.86 -66.68
C ARG A 176 -35.64 -13.42 -68.06
N GLY A 177 -34.32 -13.31 -68.22
CA GLY A 177 -33.64 -13.12 -69.49
C GLY A 177 -32.76 -14.31 -69.82
N GLU A 178 -32.53 -14.52 -71.12
CA GLU A 178 -31.71 -15.60 -71.66
C GLU A 178 -30.21 -15.30 -71.47
N THR A 179 -29.42 -16.32 -71.12
CA THR A 179 -27.99 -16.15 -70.79
C THR A 179 -27.14 -16.21 -72.05
N ILE A 180 -26.63 -15.06 -72.52
CA ILE A 180 -25.66 -15.01 -73.60
C ILE A 180 -24.24 -15.04 -72.99
N LEU A 181 -23.49 -16.12 -73.24
CA LEU A 181 -22.11 -16.30 -72.82
C LEU A 181 -21.16 -15.53 -73.75
N PHE A 182 -20.82 -14.31 -73.36
CA PHE A 182 -19.70 -13.59 -73.98
C PHE A 182 -18.38 -14.02 -73.31
N ALA A 183 -17.34 -14.28 -74.11
CA ALA A 183 -16.00 -14.56 -73.61
C ALA A 183 -15.50 -13.34 -72.80
N ARG A 184 -15.45 -13.48 -71.47
CA ARG A 184 -15.10 -12.37 -70.58
C ARG A 184 -13.60 -12.09 -70.66
N LYS A 185 -13.26 -11.00 -71.34
CA LYS A 185 -12.05 -10.22 -71.10
C LYS A 185 -12.02 -9.93 -69.59
N GLN A 186 -10.91 -10.23 -68.90
CA GLN A 186 -10.74 -10.13 -67.44
C GLN A 186 -11.68 -9.09 -66.81
N GLU A 187 -12.57 -9.54 -65.91
CA GLU A 187 -13.49 -8.63 -65.23
C GLU A 187 -12.66 -7.60 -64.45
N LEU A 188 -12.64 -6.37 -64.93
CA LEU A 188 -12.10 -5.26 -64.16
C LEU A 188 -13.20 -4.77 -63.24
N PRO A 189 -12.87 -4.31 -62.02
CA PRO A 189 -13.84 -3.69 -61.14
C PRO A 189 -14.44 -2.45 -61.81
N LEU A 190 -15.71 -2.15 -61.51
CA LEU A 190 -16.42 -0.98 -62.05
C LEU A 190 -15.71 0.33 -61.69
N LEU A 191 -15.12 0.39 -60.50
CA LEU A 191 -14.31 1.51 -60.02
C LEU A 191 -13.02 0.96 -59.40
N LEU A 192 -11.89 1.57 -59.76
CA LEU A 192 -10.60 1.34 -59.12
C LEU A 192 -9.85 2.67 -59.00
N VAL A 193 -9.72 3.16 -57.77
CA VAL A 193 -8.81 4.27 -57.44
C VAL A 193 -7.50 3.66 -56.97
N ARG A 194 -6.49 3.71 -57.84
CA ARG A 194 -5.17 3.14 -57.56
C ARG A 194 -4.44 3.90 -56.46
N LEU A 195 -4.53 5.23 -56.50
CA LEU A 195 -3.89 6.14 -55.55
C LEU A 195 -4.72 7.41 -55.44
N LEU A 196 -5.01 7.81 -54.22
CA LEU A 196 -5.65 9.05 -53.84
C LEU A 196 -4.76 9.72 -52.80
N ASN A 197 -4.21 10.89 -53.12
CA ASN A 197 -3.51 11.69 -52.12
C ASN A 197 -4.52 12.54 -51.37
N VAL A 198 -4.35 12.62 -50.05
CA VAL A 198 -5.22 13.40 -49.17
C VAL A 198 -4.37 14.34 -48.33
N ASP A 199 -4.83 15.56 -48.17
CA ASP A 199 -4.25 16.55 -47.28
C ASP A 199 -5.37 17.39 -46.68
N GLY A 200 -5.10 17.92 -45.48
CA GLY A 200 -6.09 18.73 -44.78
C GLY A 200 -5.65 19.04 -43.37
N GLU A 201 -6.61 19.53 -42.59
CA GLU A 201 -6.46 19.82 -41.18
C GLU A 201 -7.55 19.10 -40.41
N GLY A 202 -7.25 18.65 -39.19
CA GLY A 202 -8.22 18.02 -38.31
C GLY A 202 -7.78 18.10 -36.87
N ASP A 203 -8.73 17.97 -35.96
CA ASP A 203 -8.45 18.01 -34.52
C ASP A 203 -8.18 16.59 -34.01
N PHE A 204 -7.07 16.41 -33.30
CA PHE A 204 -6.72 15.16 -32.64
C PHE A 204 -6.25 15.47 -31.22
N SER A 205 -6.93 14.88 -30.23
CA SER A 205 -6.66 15.15 -28.80
C SER A 205 -6.74 16.64 -28.42
N GLY A 206 -7.59 17.42 -29.12
CA GLY A 206 -7.76 18.87 -28.89
C GLY A 206 -6.74 19.76 -29.60
N GLU A 207 -5.74 19.19 -30.27
CA GLU A 207 -4.79 19.94 -31.10
C GLU A 207 -5.19 19.88 -32.58
N ARG A 208 -5.10 21.01 -33.26
CA ARG A 208 -5.30 21.10 -34.70
C ARG A 208 -4.04 20.62 -35.42
N LEU A 209 -4.16 19.51 -36.15
CA LEU A 209 -3.08 18.89 -36.90
C LEU A 209 -3.28 19.11 -38.39
N ALA A 210 -2.22 19.51 -39.08
CA ALA A 210 -2.16 19.38 -40.53
C ALA A 210 -1.75 17.94 -40.87
N PHE A 211 -2.48 17.28 -41.75
CA PHE A 211 -2.19 15.91 -42.16
C PHE A 211 -1.99 15.82 -43.67
N LYS A 212 -1.16 14.86 -44.08
CA LYS A 212 -0.95 14.44 -45.46
C LYS A 212 -0.92 12.93 -45.53
N GLY A 213 -1.39 12.36 -46.63
CA GLY A 213 -1.50 10.92 -46.73
C GLY A 213 -1.83 10.41 -48.12
N SER A 214 -1.96 9.09 -48.20
CA SER A 214 -2.37 8.39 -49.39
C SER A 214 -3.32 7.25 -49.06
N ILE A 215 -4.31 7.04 -49.92
CA ILE A 215 -5.21 5.90 -49.92
C ILE A 215 -5.04 5.19 -51.25
N SER A 216 -4.83 3.88 -51.23
CA SER A 216 -4.61 3.08 -52.44
C SER A 216 -5.48 1.84 -52.45
N GLY A 217 -5.86 1.39 -53.64
CA GLY A 217 -6.62 0.15 -53.82
C GLY A 217 -8.12 0.26 -53.53
N ILE A 218 -8.70 1.47 -53.50
CA ILE A 218 -10.15 1.64 -53.33
C ILE A 218 -10.84 1.05 -54.56
N THR A 219 -11.74 0.09 -54.36
CA THR A 219 -12.44 -0.57 -55.45
C THR A 219 -13.84 -0.98 -55.05
N SER A 220 -14.76 -0.99 -56.02
CA SER A 220 -16.11 -1.52 -55.84
C SER A 220 -16.16 -3.04 -55.77
N ASN A 221 -15.11 -3.75 -56.19
CA ASN A 221 -15.09 -5.21 -56.19
C ASN A 221 -13.74 -5.77 -55.70
N PRO A 222 -13.48 -5.78 -54.39
CA PRO A 222 -12.17 -6.10 -53.81
C PRO A 222 -11.70 -7.52 -54.10
N LYS A 223 -12.62 -8.51 -54.14
CA LYS A 223 -12.29 -9.90 -54.47
C LYS A 223 -11.72 -10.04 -55.89
N VAL A 224 -12.22 -9.25 -56.84
CA VAL A 224 -11.74 -9.23 -58.24
C VAL A 224 -10.41 -8.49 -58.34
N HIS A 225 -10.23 -7.40 -57.59
CA HIS A 225 -8.98 -6.65 -57.57
C HIS A 225 -7.81 -7.43 -56.93
N GLY A 226 -8.12 -8.25 -55.92
CA GLY A 226 -7.15 -9.13 -55.25
C GLY A 226 -6.09 -8.39 -54.42
N LYS A 227 -6.30 -7.11 -54.12
CA LYS A 227 -5.40 -6.30 -53.28
C LYS A 227 -6.19 -5.56 -52.19
N PRO A 228 -5.59 -5.36 -51.00
CA PRO A 228 -6.24 -4.62 -49.92
C PRO A 228 -6.22 -3.11 -50.17
N ILE A 229 -7.08 -2.41 -49.45
CA ILE A 229 -7.02 -0.96 -49.34
C ILE A 229 -5.92 -0.60 -48.34
N ILE A 230 -5.01 0.28 -48.71
CA ILE A 230 -3.94 0.75 -47.82
C ILE A 230 -4.09 2.26 -47.63
N VAL A 231 -4.28 2.67 -46.38
CA VAL A 231 -4.31 4.06 -45.92
C VAL A 231 -3.01 4.36 -45.20
N ARG A 232 -2.35 5.47 -45.55
CA ARG A 232 -1.19 6.01 -44.84
C ARG A 232 -1.42 7.49 -44.60
N ILE A 233 -1.37 7.93 -43.35
CA ILE A 233 -1.54 9.33 -42.96
C ILE A 233 -0.42 9.70 -42.00
N ASP A 234 0.24 10.80 -42.29
CA ASP A 234 1.21 11.47 -41.42
C ASP A 234 0.62 12.83 -41.05
N ALA A 235 0.56 13.13 -39.75
CA ALA A 235 0.06 14.40 -39.24
C ALA A 235 1.07 15.04 -38.29
N VAL A 236 1.19 16.36 -38.39
CA VAL A 236 2.07 17.18 -37.54
C VAL A 236 1.25 18.32 -36.96
N GLY A 237 1.24 18.40 -35.64
CA GLY A 237 0.63 19.49 -34.89
C GLY A 237 1.53 20.70 -34.86
N GLN A 238 0.92 21.89 -34.93
CA GLN A 238 1.60 23.08 -34.45
C GLN A 238 1.31 23.17 -32.97
N SER A 239 2.35 23.09 -32.13
CA SER A 239 2.20 23.27 -30.68
C SER A 239 1.60 24.66 -30.44
N SER A 240 0.32 24.73 -30.11
CA SER A 240 -0.39 25.99 -29.87
C SER A 240 -0.02 26.53 -28.48
N GLN A 241 1.26 26.83 -28.24
CA GLN A 241 1.64 27.76 -27.18
C GLN A 241 1.47 29.18 -27.72
N ALA A 242 0.21 29.58 -27.90
CA ALA A 242 -0.14 30.99 -27.99
C ALA A 242 -0.16 31.52 -26.55
N ASP A 243 0.85 32.30 -26.18
CA ASP A 243 0.82 33.10 -24.95
C ASP A 243 -0.43 34.01 -25.01
N PRO A 244 -1.44 33.81 -24.15
CA PRO A 244 -2.70 34.55 -24.21
C PRO A 244 -2.54 36.04 -23.93
N ASN A 245 -1.36 36.50 -23.50
CA ASN A 245 -1.07 37.90 -23.22
C ASN A 245 -0.32 38.65 -24.33
N VAL A 246 -0.02 38.01 -25.48
CA VAL A 246 0.55 38.72 -26.63
C VAL A 246 -0.59 39.14 -27.56
N PRO A 247 -0.95 40.43 -27.66
CA PRO A 247 -1.96 40.89 -28.60
C PRO A 247 -1.51 40.58 -30.02
N SER A 248 -2.22 39.67 -30.68
CA SER A 248 -2.01 39.31 -32.07
C SER A 248 -2.26 40.53 -32.95
N THR A 249 -1.21 41.17 -33.44
CA THR A 249 -1.33 42.14 -34.53
C THR A 249 -1.65 41.37 -35.82
N PRO A 250 -2.71 41.75 -36.56
CA PRO A 250 -3.00 41.12 -37.84
C PRO A 250 -1.89 41.48 -38.82
N THR A 251 -0.97 40.55 -39.07
CA THR A 251 0.06 40.71 -40.09
C THR A 251 -0.49 40.17 -41.42
N THR A 252 -0.77 41.12 -42.30
CA THR A 252 -1.22 40.94 -43.68
C THR A 252 -0.18 40.19 -44.51
N ASN A 253 -0.61 39.08 -45.12
CA ASN A 253 -0.16 38.45 -46.37
C ASN A 253 1.34 38.35 -46.67
N GLY A 254 1.83 37.09 -46.70
CA GLY A 254 3.03 36.71 -47.43
C GLY A 254 3.54 35.34 -47.02
N ILE A 255 2.97 34.25 -47.54
CA ILE A 255 3.56 32.91 -47.43
C ILE A 255 4.78 32.88 -48.36
N GLN A 256 5.93 33.31 -47.85
CA GLN A 256 7.23 33.03 -48.44
C GLN A 256 7.77 31.76 -47.78
N LEU A 257 7.73 30.63 -48.50
CA LEU A 257 8.52 29.46 -48.16
C LEU A 257 10.01 29.84 -48.28
N ALA A 258 10.62 30.21 -47.17
CA ALA A 258 12.06 30.38 -47.07
C ALA A 258 12.73 29.01 -47.29
N SER A 259 13.52 28.93 -48.35
CA SER A 259 14.42 27.83 -48.65
C SER A 259 15.74 28.01 -47.90
N SER A 260 16.29 26.88 -47.48
CA SER A 260 17.70 26.64 -47.14
C SER A 260 18.35 27.47 -46.02
N GLN A 261 18.53 26.84 -44.87
CA GLN A 261 19.84 26.80 -44.21
C GLN A 261 20.01 25.48 -43.44
N ALA A 262 21.11 24.79 -43.73
CA ALA A 262 21.47 23.49 -43.19
C ALA A 262 21.92 23.60 -41.72
N GLY A 263 20.96 23.79 -40.82
CA GLY A 263 21.06 23.37 -39.42
C GLY A 263 20.25 22.08 -39.26
N LYS A 264 20.77 21.11 -38.51
CA LYS A 264 20.05 19.87 -38.16
C LYS A 264 18.65 20.28 -37.67
N PRO A 265 17.55 19.93 -38.36
CA PRO A 265 16.24 20.44 -38.00
C PRO A 265 15.89 19.89 -36.62
N ASP A 266 15.89 20.78 -35.63
CA ASP A 266 15.23 20.50 -34.36
C ASP A 266 13.82 20.05 -34.70
N LEU A 267 13.49 18.80 -34.33
CA LEU A 267 12.20 18.21 -34.66
C LEU A 267 11.09 19.19 -34.24
N PRO A 268 10.06 19.40 -35.08
CA PRO A 268 8.98 20.31 -34.75
C PRO A 268 8.41 19.93 -33.38
N ALA A 269 8.33 20.92 -32.50
CA ALA A 269 7.94 20.75 -31.09
C ALA A 269 6.45 20.38 -30.89
N GLY A 270 5.78 19.89 -31.93
CA GLY A 270 4.37 19.51 -31.91
C GLY A 270 4.14 18.01 -31.97
N LEU A 271 2.88 17.63 -31.81
CA LEU A 271 2.42 16.25 -31.89
C LEU A 271 2.70 15.65 -33.27
N ASN A 272 3.40 14.53 -33.33
CA ASN A 272 3.60 13.77 -34.56
C ASN A 272 2.76 12.50 -34.52
N VAL A 273 1.90 12.29 -35.53
CA VAL A 273 1.04 11.10 -35.64
C VAL A 273 1.32 10.41 -36.96
N GLN A 274 1.50 9.09 -36.91
CA GLN A 274 1.63 8.23 -38.07
C GLN A 274 0.56 7.14 -37.98
N LEU A 275 -0.23 7.02 -39.04
CA LEU A 275 -1.30 6.04 -39.15
C LEU A 275 -1.10 5.22 -40.42
N LYS A 276 -1.11 3.90 -40.28
CA LYS A 276 -1.20 2.96 -41.39
C LYS A 276 -2.35 2.00 -41.13
N ALA A 277 -3.33 2.00 -42.02
CA ALA A 277 -4.42 1.03 -42.00
C ALA A 277 -4.38 0.15 -43.25
N VAL A 278 -4.57 -1.15 -43.07
CA VAL A 278 -4.71 -2.12 -44.16
C VAL A 278 -6.09 -2.75 -44.02
N LEU A 279 -6.96 -2.55 -45.01
CA LEU A 279 -8.31 -3.11 -45.04
C LEU A 279 -8.40 -4.14 -46.16
N ASP A 280 -8.37 -5.41 -45.79
CA ASP A 280 -8.41 -6.54 -46.71
C ASP A 280 -9.82 -7.14 -46.80
N TYR A 281 -10.50 -6.84 -47.91
CA TYR A 281 -11.81 -7.39 -48.27
C TYR A 281 -11.71 -8.44 -49.40
N THR A 282 -10.51 -8.96 -49.66
CA THR A 282 -10.30 -9.97 -50.71
C THR A 282 -10.80 -11.36 -50.29
N GLN A 283 -10.90 -11.58 -48.98
CA GLN A 283 -11.32 -12.84 -48.36
C GLN A 283 -12.79 -12.79 -47.93
N ASP A 284 -13.35 -13.94 -47.54
CA ASP A 284 -14.72 -14.02 -47.02
C ASP A 284 -14.87 -13.38 -45.64
N LYS A 285 -13.82 -13.44 -44.82
CA LYS A 285 -13.72 -12.69 -43.57
C LYS A 285 -12.83 -11.47 -43.81
N PRO A 286 -13.36 -10.24 -43.68
CA PRO A 286 -12.53 -9.05 -43.84
C PRO A 286 -11.48 -8.99 -42.73
N LYS A 287 -10.26 -8.61 -43.08
CA LYS A 287 -9.13 -8.45 -42.15
C LYS A 287 -8.66 -7.01 -42.17
N HIS A 288 -8.72 -6.35 -41.03
CA HIS A 288 -8.26 -4.97 -40.87
C HIS A 288 -7.06 -4.94 -39.92
N GLN A 289 -6.02 -4.23 -40.31
CA GLN A 289 -4.86 -3.98 -39.45
C GLN A 289 -4.67 -2.48 -39.30
N LEU A 290 -4.46 -2.03 -38.08
CA LEU A 290 -4.25 -0.63 -37.73
C LEU A 290 -2.93 -0.50 -36.97
N LEU A 291 -2.02 0.27 -37.53
CA LEU A 291 -0.77 0.66 -36.92
C LEU A 291 -0.84 2.17 -36.67
N LEU A 292 -0.82 2.57 -35.40
CA LEU A 292 -0.83 3.96 -34.99
C LEU A 292 0.43 4.20 -34.14
N SER A 293 1.17 5.24 -34.47
CA SER A 293 2.28 5.72 -33.65
C SER A 293 2.10 7.21 -33.45
N TYR A 294 2.15 7.68 -32.21
CA TYR A 294 2.23 9.12 -31.98
C TYR A 294 3.28 9.47 -30.93
N LYS A 295 3.85 10.67 -31.10
CA LYS A 295 4.86 11.26 -30.23
C LYS A 295 4.46 12.69 -29.90
N GLU A 296 4.19 12.92 -28.63
CA GLU A 296 3.76 14.19 -28.06
C GLU A 296 4.93 14.74 -27.22
N PRO A 297 5.65 15.77 -27.68
CA PRO A 297 6.85 16.27 -26.99
C PRO A 297 6.55 17.18 -25.80
N ARG A 298 5.30 17.66 -25.63
CA ARG A 298 4.89 18.50 -24.49
C ARG A 298 3.42 18.24 -24.15
N PRO A 299 3.08 17.05 -23.65
CA PRO A 299 1.75 16.79 -23.14
C PRO A 299 1.36 17.79 -22.05
N ASP A 300 0.12 18.28 -22.11
CA ASP A 300 -0.46 19.13 -21.08
C ASP A 300 -0.41 18.45 -19.70
N GLU A 301 -0.39 19.27 -18.64
CA GLU A 301 -0.56 18.77 -17.28
C GLU A 301 -1.93 18.10 -17.15
N ARG A 302 -1.94 16.88 -16.61
CA ARG A 302 -3.17 16.11 -16.44
C ARG A 302 -3.32 15.69 -14.99
N ASP A 303 -4.51 15.88 -14.45
CA ASP A 303 -4.91 15.29 -13.19
C ASP A 303 -5.48 13.89 -13.44
N ILE A 304 -4.93 12.88 -12.76
CA ILE A 304 -5.37 11.48 -12.83
C ILE A 304 -5.98 11.06 -11.49
N GLY A 305 -7.02 10.23 -11.51
CA GLY A 305 -7.71 9.76 -10.30
C GLY A 305 -8.95 10.59 -9.95
N LYS A 306 -9.66 10.21 -8.89
CA LYS A 306 -10.93 10.85 -8.51
C LYS A 306 -10.70 11.98 -7.49
N PRO A 307 -11.30 13.18 -7.69
CA PRO A 307 -11.13 14.34 -6.79
C PRO A 307 -11.49 14.06 -5.32
N GLU A 308 -12.41 13.13 -5.06
CA GLU A 308 -12.82 12.73 -3.71
C GLU A 308 -11.89 11.73 -3.02
N SER A 309 -10.90 11.19 -3.74
CA SER A 309 -10.00 10.12 -3.28
C SER A 309 -8.53 10.55 -3.33
N ILE A 310 -7.70 9.92 -4.16
CA ILE A 310 -6.33 10.34 -4.46
C ILE A 310 -6.35 10.86 -5.91
N GLN A 311 -5.83 12.06 -6.10
CA GLN A 311 -5.64 12.66 -7.41
C GLN A 311 -4.14 12.94 -7.60
N LEU A 312 -3.60 12.60 -8.77
CA LEU A 312 -2.20 12.82 -9.13
C LEU A 312 -2.15 13.84 -10.26
N ALA A 313 -1.59 15.01 -10.00
CA ALA A 313 -1.28 16.01 -11.02
C ALA A 313 0.06 15.64 -11.66
N MET A 314 0.05 15.38 -12.96
CA MET A 314 1.22 14.90 -13.69
C MET A 314 1.67 15.93 -14.73
N ALA A 315 2.86 16.49 -14.50
CA ALA A 315 3.55 17.30 -15.48
C ALA A 315 4.46 16.39 -16.31
N SER A 316 4.33 16.44 -17.63
CA SER A 316 4.93 15.45 -18.52
C SER A 316 5.87 16.10 -19.55
N ARG A 317 6.99 15.44 -19.82
CA ARG A 317 8.03 15.94 -20.75
C ARG A 317 7.90 15.38 -22.15
N ALA A 318 7.38 14.17 -22.28
CA ALA A 318 7.14 13.54 -23.57
C ALA A 318 6.24 12.32 -23.38
N SER A 319 5.40 12.04 -24.36
CA SER A 319 4.61 10.82 -24.43
C SER A 319 4.81 10.17 -25.79
N ASN A 320 4.98 8.86 -25.80
CA ASN A 320 5.00 8.02 -26.99
C ASN A 320 3.91 6.97 -26.85
N CYS A 321 3.19 6.70 -27.92
CA CYS A 321 2.20 5.64 -27.96
C CYS A 321 2.33 4.88 -29.27
N PHE A 322 2.30 3.56 -29.18
CA PHE A 322 2.28 2.66 -30.31
C PHE A 322 1.10 1.70 -30.15
N ALA A 323 0.23 1.64 -31.14
CA ALA A 323 -0.88 0.70 -31.17
C ALA A 323 -0.80 -0.16 -32.43
N ASN A 324 -0.91 -1.47 -32.25
CA ASN A 324 -1.03 -2.45 -33.31
C ASN A 324 -2.30 -3.25 -33.07
N LEU A 325 -3.35 -2.96 -33.84
CA LEU A 325 -4.67 -3.58 -33.71
C LEU A 325 -5.00 -4.38 -34.96
N GLU A 326 -5.65 -5.51 -34.76
CA GLU A 326 -6.11 -6.42 -35.80
C GLU A 326 -7.58 -6.79 -35.55
N LEU A 327 -8.40 -6.66 -36.59
CA LEU A 327 -9.80 -7.05 -36.59
C LEU A 327 -10.04 -8.05 -37.73
N ILE A 328 -10.42 -9.28 -37.40
CA ILE A 328 -10.74 -10.33 -38.38
C ILE A 328 -12.22 -10.67 -38.25
N GLY A 329 -13.04 -10.23 -39.21
CA GLY A 329 -14.50 -10.27 -39.06
C GLY A 329 -14.93 -9.42 -37.87
N ASP A 330 -15.36 -10.09 -36.79
CA ASP A 330 -15.75 -9.46 -35.52
C ASP A 330 -14.69 -9.56 -34.41
N ASP A 331 -13.67 -10.39 -34.60
CA ASP A 331 -12.66 -10.69 -33.58
C ASP A 331 -11.59 -9.60 -33.53
N LEU A 332 -11.50 -8.91 -32.40
CA LEU A 332 -10.55 -7.83 -32.16
C LEU A 332 -9.39 -8.35 -31.31
N SER A 333 -8.16 -8.10 -31.76
CA SER A 333 -6.95 -8.36 -30.99
C SER A 333 -5.93 -7.25 -31.20
N GLY A 334 -5.02 -7.08 -30.25
CA GLY A 334 -3.94 -6.13 -30.44
C GLY A 334 -3.21 -5.75 -29.16
N GLN A 335 -2.28 -4.82 -29.30
CA GLN A 335 -1.49 -4.30 -28.21
C GLN A 335 -1.34 -2.79 -28.37
N ILE A 336 -1.40 -2.08 -27.25
CA ILE A 336 -1.09 -0.65 -27.15
C ILE A 336 -0.01 -0.48 -26.10
N ASP A 337 1.13 0.07 -26.53
CA ASP A 337 2.25 0.42 -25.68
C ASP A 337 2.28 1.94 -25.50
N TYR A 338 2.28 2.39 -24.26
CA TYR A 338 2.29 3.79 -23.88
C TYR A 338 3.48 4.06 -22.97
N GLN A 339 4.28 5.06 -23.32
CA GLN A 339 5.43 5.48 -22.54
C GLN A 339 5.37 6.98 -22.32
N GLN A 340 5.52 7.41 -21.08
CA GLN A 340 5.46 8.82 -20.71
C GLN A 340 6.62 9.17 -19.79
N ALA A 341 7.45 10.11 -20.23
CA ALA A 341 8.50 10.69 -19.43
C ALA A 341 7.91 11.86 -18.63
N LEU A 342 8.14 11.88 -17.32
CA LEU A 342 7.55 12.85 -16.41
C LEU A 342 8.54 13.97 -16.07
N ALA A 343 8.00 15.17 -15.92
CA ALA A 343 8.70 16.30 -15.31
C ALA A 343 8.54 16.27 -13.78
N GLY A 344 7.36 15.88 -13.31
CA GLY A 344 7.05 15.68 -11.90
C GLY A 344 5.62 15.18 -11.69
N ILE A 345 5.39 14.61 -10.52
CA ILE A 345 4.06 14.20 -10.06
C ILE A 345 3.78 14.87 -8.71
N THR A 346 2.59 15.44 -8.58
CA THR A 346 2.11 16.00 -7.32
C THR A 346 0.85 15.28 -6.90
N ALA A 347 0.83 14.76 -5.67
CA ALA A 347 -0.35 14.13 -5.10
C ALA A 347 -1.26 15.19 -4.44
N LYS A 348 -2.56 15.06 -4.69
CA LYS A 348 -3.63 15.82 -4.04
C LYS A 348 -4.56 14.81 -3.36
N LEU A 349 -4.82 15.00 -2.07
CA LEU A 349 -5.76 14.16 -1.32
C LEU A 349 -7.14 14.82 -1.28
N GLY A 350 -8.16 14.05 -1.64
CA GLY A 350 -9.55 14.44 -1.56
C GLY A 350 -9.99 14.70 -0.13
N THR A 351 -10.78 15.75 0.06
CA THR A 351 -11.18 16.26 1.38
C THR A 351 -12.18 15.35 2.13
N LYS A 352 -12.70 14.28 1.52
CA LYS A 352 -13.74 13.44 2.16
C LYS A 352 -13.17 12.31 3.02
N ARG A 353 -12.15 11.58 2.54
CA ARG A 353 -11.60 10.40 3.24
C ARG A 353 -10.38 10.69 4.12
N PHE A 354 -9.55 11.66 3.74
CA PHE A 354 -8.23 11.89 4.34
C PHE A 354 -8.08 13.27 4.97
N LYS A 355 -9.18 13.82 5.50
CA LYS A 355 -9.21 15.17 6.08
C LYS A 355 -8.22 15.29 7.23
N GLY A 356 -7.05 15.89 6.96
CA GLY A 356 -6.12 16.39 7.98
C GLY A 356 -4.89 15.54 8.29
N ASP A 357 -4.58 14.49 7.52
CA ASP A 357 -3.32 13.74 7.74
C ASP A 357 -2.22 14.18 6.76
N GLU A 358 -1.61 15.33 7.06
CA GLU A 358 -0.46 15.86 6.29
C GLU A 358 0.70 14.86 6.19
N ARG A 359 0.81 13.91 7.13
CA ARG A 359 1.87 12.88 7.11
C ARG A 359 1.63 11.85 6.02
N VAL A 360 0.37 11.45 5.82
CA VAL A 360 0.01 10.54 4.72
C VAL A 360 0.29 11.22 3.39
N LEU A 361 -0.05 12.51 3.26
CA LEU A 361 0.24 13.26 2.04
C LEU A 361 1.74 13.35 1.76
N SER A 362 2.56 13.67 2.77
CA SER A 362 4.01 13.79 2.59
C SER A 362 4.66 12.45 2.24
N VAL A 363 4.16 11.35 2.81
CA VAL A 363 4.57 9.98 2.46
C VAL A 363 4.22 9.67 1.00
N ILE A 364 2.98 9.90 0.58
CA ILE A 364 2.56 9.65 -0.80
C ILE A 364 3.34 10.55 -1.77
N GLN A 365 3.51 11.84 -1.42
CA GLN A 365 4.25 12.81 -2.23
C GLN A 365 5.70 12.39 -2.43
N GLY A 366 6.37 11.89 -1.38
CA GLY A 366 7.74 11.39 -1.47
C GLY A 366 7.87 10.14 -2.35
N VAL A 367 6.86 9.27 -2.37
CA VAL A 367 6.83 8.11 -3.25
C VAL A 367 6.62 8.51 -4.71
N VAL A 368 5.63 9.38 -4.99
CA VAL A 368 5.32 9.77 -6.37
C VAL A 368 6.39 10.65 -6.99
N SER A 369 7.17 11.39 -6.20
CA SER A 369 8.27 12.22 -6.73
C SER A 369 9.40 11.41 -7.34
N ASP A 370 9.58 10.16 -6.92
CA ASP A 370 10.60 9.25 -7.44
C ASP A 370 10.19 8.61 -8.78
N ILE A 371 8.92 8.75 -9.18
CA ILE A 371 8.40 8.20 -10.43
C ILE A 371 8.68 9.18 -11.57
N HIS A 372 9.65 8.83 -12.41
CA HIS A 372 10.07 9.66 -13.55
C HIS A 372 9.56 9.17 -14.90
N LYS A 373 9.05 7.95 -14.96
CA LYS A 373 8.60 7.31 -16.19
C LYS A 373 7.37 6.44 -15.91
N ILE A 374 6.40 6.50 -16.80
CA ILE A 374 5.27 5.58 -16.83
C ILE A 374 5.35 4.78 -18.11
N ASP A 375 5.36 3.46 -17.96
CA ASP A 375 5.23 2.47 -19.01
C ASP A 375 3.93 1.72 -18.76
N ALA A 376 3.01 1.79 -19.72
CA ALA A 376 1.75 1.06 -19.69
C ALA A 376 1.60 0.23 -20.98
N GLN A 377 1.22 -1.03 -20.83
CA GLN A 377 0.95 -1.95 -21.90
C GLN A 377 -0.48 -2.45 -21.76
N MET A 378 -1.29 -2.27 -22.80
CA MET A 378 -2.66 -2.75 -22.87
C MET A 378 -2.76 -3.83 -23.95
N GLN A 379 -3.20 -5.03 -23.58
CA GLN A 379 -3.55 -6.07 -24.55
C GLN A 379 -5.05 -6.06 -24.78
N LEU A 380 -5.46 -6.10 -26.04
CA LEU A 380 -6.86 -6.11 -26.47
C LEU A 380 -7.20 -7.49 -27.04
N SER A 381 -8.39 -7.97 -26.73
CA SER A 381 -8.95 -9.26 -27.19
C SER A 381 -10.48 -9.20 -27.24
N GLY A 382 -11.13 -10.26 -27.69
CA GLY A 382 -12.59 -10.36 -27.73
C GLY A 382 -13.18 -9.92 -29.06
N THR A 383 -14.34 -9.27 -29.02
CA THR A 383 -15.04 -8.82 -30.24
C THR A 383 -15.10 -7.31 -30.33
N ALA A 384 -15.26 -6.76 -31.53
CA ALA A 384 -15.42 -5.31 -31.71
C ALA A 384 -16.58 -4.70 -30.89
N LEU A 385 -17.61 -5.51 -30.57
CA LEU A 385 -18.76 -5.08 -29.75
C LEU A 385 -18.52 -5.26 -28.25
N LYS A 386 -17.71 -6.24 -27.86
CA LYS A 386 -17.39 -6.59 -26.48
C LYS A 386 -15.88 -6.83 -26.35
N PRO A 387 -15.08 -5.75 -26.40
CA PRO A 387 -13.65 -5.89 -26.24
C PRO A 387 -13.32 -6.24 -24.79
N GLN A 388 -12.33 -7.08 -24.62
CA GLN A 388 -11.70 -7.40 -23.35
C GLN A 388 -10.29 -6.84 -23.40
N PHE A 389 -9.83 -6.27 -22.30
CA PHE A 389 -8.47 -5.76 -22.22
C PHE A 389 -7.81 -6.17 -20.91
N THR A 390 -6.48 -6.30 -20.96
CA THR A 390 -5.65 -6.40 -19.77
C THR A 390 -4.64 -5.25 -19.79
N LEU A 391 -4.49 -4.59 -18.65
CA LEU A 391 -3.61 -3.43 -18.50
C LEU A 391 -2.48 -3.78 -17.54
N ARG A 392 -1.24 -3.57 -17.98
CA ARG A 392 -0.04 -3.65 -17.15
C ARG A 392 0.59 -2.28 -17.11
N SER A 393 0.99 -1.82 -15.92
CA SER A 393 1.65 -0.53 -15.75
C SER A 393 2.67 -0.61 -14.64
N ASN A 394 3.85 -0.01 -14.85
CA ASN A 394 4.82 0.15 -13.76
C ASN A 394 4.30 1.10 -12.67
N LEU A 395 3.42 2.05 -13.02
CA LEU A 395 2.89 3.04 -12.07
C LEU A 395 2.24 2.39 -10.85
N GLY A 396 1.43 1.35 -11.05
CA GLY A 396 0.78 0.65 -9.94
C GLY A 396 1.76 -0.09 -9.05
N HIS A 397 2.79 -0.71 -9.65
CA HIS A 397 3.84 -1.40 -8.90
C HIS A 397 4.71 -0.41 -8.12
N ASP A 398 5.18 0.65 -8.77
CA ASP A 398 6.05 1.66 -8.17
C ASP A 398 5.31 2.38 -7.03
N LEU A 399 4.04 2.73 -7.24
CA LEU A 399 3.22 3.40 -6.23
C LEU A 399 2.88 2.47 -5.05
N SER A 400 2.41 1.24 -5.31
CA SER A 400 2.10 0.28 -4.24
C SER A 400 3.33 -0.07 -3.41
N SER A 401 4.45 -0.41 -4.08
CA SER A 401 5.71 -0.76 -3.42
C SER A 401 6.25 0.42 -2.60
N GLY A 402 6.21 1.62 -3.17
CA GLY A 402 6.67 2.83 -2.50
C GLY A 402 5.79 3.20 -1.29
N ILE A 403 4.46 3.17 -1.43
CA ILE A 403 3.53 3.44 -0.32
C ILE A 403 3.68 2.39 0.77
N ASN A 404 3.70 1.10 0.42
CA ASN A 404 3.87 0.02 1.39
C ASN A 404 5.20 0.16 2.15
N THR A 405 6.28 0.49 1.45
CA THR A 405 7.60 0.73 2.06
C THR A 405 7.59 1.94 2.99
N ALA A 406 6.99 3.04 2.57
CA ALA A 406 6.93 4.25 3.38
C ALA A 406 5.99 4.08 4.59
N PHE A 407 4.88 3.36 4.44
CA PHE A 407 3.96 3.03 5.54
C PHE A 407 4.62 2.09 6.55
N ARG A 408 5.34 1.05 6.10
CA ARG A 408 6.16 0.20 6.97
C ARG A 408 7.21 1.01 7.72
N ARG A 409 7.88 1.95 7.06
CA ARG A 409 8.85 2.85 7.70
C ARG A 409 8.19 3.71 8.78
N GLU A 410 7.03 4.30 8.49
CA GLU A 410 6.33 5.14 9.46
C GLU A 410 5.78 4.33 10.64
N LEU A 411 5.28 3.11 10.39
CA LEU A 411 4.88 2.17 11.45
C LEU A 411 6.06 1.76 12.32
N GLU A 412 7.22 1.48 11.72
CA GLU A 412 8.44 1.15 12.45
C GLU A 412 8.93 2.35 13.29
N ASN A 413 8.88 3.56 12.74
CA ASN A 413 9.18 4.79 13.47
C ASN A 413 8.22 4.98 14.65
N GLY A 414 6.91 4.84 14.42
CA GLY A 414 5.89 4.93 15.46
C GLY A 414 6.05 3.85 16.53
N ARG A 415 6.38 2.62 16.14
CA ARG A 415 6.71 1.51 17.04
C ARG A 415 7.91 1.86 17.92
N ASN A 416 8.98 2.37 17.32
CA ASN A 416 10.18 2.76 18.05
C ASN A 416 9.92 3.91 19.03
N ASP A 417 9.17 4.93 18.61
CA ASP A 417 8.77 6.03 19.51
C ASP A 417 7.91 5.53 20.69
N LEU A 418 6.92 4.66 20.42
CA LEU A 418 6.12 4.04 21.47
C LEU A 418 6.95 3.18 22.42
N LEU A 419 7.90 2.40 21.90
CA LEU A 419 8.81 1.59 22.71
C LEU A 419 9.68 2.47 23.62
N VAL A 420 10.22 3.58 23.09
CA VAL A 420 11.01 4.54 23.86
C VAL A 420 10.16 5.17 24.97
N ARG A 421 8.97 5.68 24.66
CA ARG A 421 8.06 6.27 25.66
C ARG A 421 7.63 5.27 26.71
N PHE A 422 7.32 4.04 26.29
CA PHE A 422 6.95 2.96 27.19
C PHE A 422 8.11 2.59 28.12
N GLN A 423 9.33 2.43 27.61
CA GLN A 423 10.52 2.15 28.42
C GLN A 423 10.80 3.28 29.40
N GLN A 424 10.66 4.53 28.97
CA GLN A 424 10.81 5.70 29.85
C GLN A 424 9.78 5.68 30.99
N GLU A 425 8.49 5.46 30.70
CA GLU A 425 7.46 5.38 31.75
C GLU A 425 7.61 4.12 32.63
N ALA A 426 7.99 2.98 32.06
CA ALA A 426 8.24 1.75 32.81
C ALA A 426 9.42 1.91 33.77
N THR A 427 10.53 2.50 33.29
CA THR A 427 11.72 2.79 34.12
C THR A 427 11.35 3.77 35.22
N LYS A 428 10.69 4.88 34.90
CA LYS A 428 10.22 5.87 35.87
C LYS A 428 9.30 5.26 36.94
N ARG A 429 8.41 4.35 36.56
CA ARG A 429 7.53 3.64 37.52
C ARG A 429 8.29 2.61 38.35
N SER A 430 9.23 1.89 37.74
CA SER A 430 10.11 0.92 38.41
C SER A 430 11.02 1.59 39.43
N GLU A 431 11.66 2.71 39.07
CA GLU A 431 12.47 3.53 39.97
C GLU A 431 11.63 4.06 41.12
N LYS A 432 10.44 4.60 40.84
CA LYS A 432 9.51 5.04 41.89
C LYS A 432 9.09 3.91 42.83
N LEU A 433 8.87 2.72 42.31
CA LEU A 433 8.52 1.55 43.12
C LEU A 433 9.71 1.08 43.97
N THR A 434 10.91 1.07 43.38
CA THR A 434 12.17 0.75 44.07
C THR A 434 12.48 1.76 45.17
N GLN A 435 12.25 3.05 44.91
CA GLN A 435 12.40 4.11 45.89
C GLN A 435 11.40 3.92 47.04
N LEU A 436 10.11 3.74 46.74
CA LEU A 436 9.10 3.46 47.77
C LEU A 436 9.44 2.20 48.57
N TYR A 437 9.96 1.17 47.92
CA TYR A 437 10.40 -0.06 48.56
C TYR A 437 11.58 0.19 49.51
N ASN A 438 12.65 0.82 49.03
CA ASN A 438 13.84 1.13 49.83
C ASN A 438 13.49 2.05 51.00
N GLU A 439 12.63 3.06 50.80
CA GLU A 439 12.13 3.92 51.87
C GLU A 439 11.37 3.12 52.93
N GLN A 440 10.50 2.19 52.53
CA GLN A 440 9.80 1.31 53.48
C GLN A 440 10.76 0.37 54.21
N LEU A 441 11.72 -0.21 53.49
CA LEU A 441 12.69 -1.15 54.05
C LEU A 441 13.66 -0.47 55.00
N GLN A 442 14.10 0.76 54.70
CA GLN A 442 14.88 1.59 55.62
C GLN A 442 14.07 1.99 56.86
N LYS A 443 12.79 2.37 56.69
CA LYS A 443 11.89 2.65 57.83
C LYS A 443 11.72 1.43 58.72
N LEU A 444 11.52 0.26 58.13
CA LEU A 444 11.42 -1.03 58.82
C LEU A 444 12.72 -1.38 59.53
N THR A 445 13.86 -1.33 58.84
CA THR A 445 15.17 -1.69 59.41
C THR A 445 15.58 -0.72 60.51
N GLY A 446 15.31 0.58 60.35
CA GLY A 446 15.53 1.57 61.39
C GLY A 446 14.67 1.30 62.63
N GLN A 447 13.39 0.99 62.45
CA GLN A 447 12.49 0.63 63.55
C GLN A 447 12.93 -0.68 64.23
N LEU A 448 13.35 -1.69 63.47
CA LEU A 448 13.79 -2.97 64.00
C LEU A 448 15.15 -2.91 64.68
N ASN A 449 16.10 -2.09 64.19
CA ASN A 449 17.39 -1.89 64.84
C ASN A 449 17.26 -1.08 66.13
N LEU A 450 16.40 -0.05 66.15
CA LEU A 450 16.01 0.65 67.38
C LEU A 450 15.44 -0.36 68.38
N ASN A 451 14.55 -1.23 67.93
CA ASN A 451 13.93 -2.22 68.80
C ASN A 451 14.89 -3.34 69.22
N LYS A 452 15.87 -3.75 68.39
CA LYS A 452 16.89 -4.73 68.83
C LYS A 452 17.80 -4.16 69.89
N GLY A 453 18.27 -2.93 69.72
CA GLY A 453 19.06 -2.24 70.74
C GLY A 453 18.27 -2.16 72.04
N GLU A 454 17.01 -1.72 71.97
CA GLU A 454 16.13 -1.60 73.13
C GLU A 454 15.76 -2.98 73.75
N VAL A 455 15.45 -4.00 72.95
CA VAL A 455 15.17 -5.37 73.44
C VAL A 455 16.41 -6.00 74.06
N GLN A 456 17.60 -5.72 73.54
CA GLN A 456 18.86 -6.20 74.10
C GLN A 456 19.22 -5.46 75.39
N GLU A 457 18.94 -4.16 75.48
CA GLU A 457 19.08 -3.36 76.70
C GLU A 457 18.09 -3.82 77.79
N ILE A 458 16.85 -4.09 77.41
CA ILE A 458 15.81 -4.69 78.25
C ILE A 458 16.26 -6.07 78.73
N ALA A 459 16.71 -6.96 77.84
CA ALA A 459 17.18 -8.29 78.21
C ALA A 459 18.40 -8.25 79.15
N GLN A 460 19.35 -7.33 78.91
CA GLN A 460 20.49 -7.09 79.80
C GLN A 460 20.06 -6.56 81.16
N SER A 461 19.07 -5.66 81.21
CA SER A 461 18.53 -5.12 82.47
C SER A 461 17.85 -6.19 83.34
N PHE A 462 17.46 -7.32 82.75
CA PHE A 462 16.82 -8.44 83.46
C PHE A 462 17.76 -9.60 83.78
N GLY A 463 19.04 -9.52 83.45
CA GLY A 463 19.99 -10.61 83.72
C GLY A 463 19.65 -11.93 82.99
N ILE A 464 18.70 -11.87 82.04
CA ILE A 464 18.31 -13.02 81.24
C ILE A 464 19.43 -13.22 80.22
N LYS A 465 20.22 -14.28 80.40
CA LYS A 465 21.10 -14.79 79.34
C LYS A 465 20.20 -15.27 78.20
N LEU A 466 19.91 -14.38 77.25
CA LEU A 466 19.38 -14.76 75.95
C LEU A 466 20.23 -15.92 75.42
N PRO A 467 19.62 -17.01 74.91
CA PRO A 467 20.38 -18.14 74.39
C PRO A 467 21.40 -17.60 73.38
N GLY A 468 22.67 -17.82 73.69
CA GLY A 468 23.79 -17.28 72.93
C GLY A 468 23.65 -17.70 71.48
N LYS A 469 23.61 -16.71 70.59
CA LYS A 469 23.38 -16.82 69.14
C LYS A 469 21.92 -17.16 68.76
N LEU A 470 21.07 -16.14 68.79
CA LEU A 470 20.24 -15.90 67.61
C LEU A 470 21.21 -15.65 66.45
N ASP A 471 21.62 -16.72 65.76
CA ASP A 471 22.55 -16.64 64.64
C ASP A 471 21.82 -16.09 63.42
N ILE A 472 21.65 -14.77 63.41
CA ILE A 472 20.99 -14.05 62.31
C ILE A 472 21.85 -14.12 61.03
N LYS A 473 23.10 -14.59 61.11
CA LYS A 473 23.93 -14.84 59.91
C LYS A 473 23.34 -15.96 59.05
N GLY A 474 22.63 -16.94 59.63
CA GLY A 474 21.87 -17.95 58.88
C GLY A 474 20.60 -17.43 58.17
N LEU A 475 20.12 -16.25 58.55
CA LEU A 475 18.96 -15.57 57.97
C LEU A 475 19.33 -14.55 56.87
N GLY A 476 20.62 -14.41 56.57
CA GLY A 476 21.22 -13.51 55.56
C GLY A 476 21.41 -14.13 54.17
N GLY A 477 20.82 -15.30 53.89
CA GLY A 477 20.92 -15.97 52.58
C GLY A 477 20.21 -15.27 51.41
N LEU A 478 19.43 -14.21 51.67
CA LEU A 478 19.10 -13.22 50.64
C LEU A 478 20.16 -12.12 50.74
N PRO A 479 21.05 -11.95 49.74
CA PRO A 479 22.02 -10.87 49.76
C PRO A 479 21.28 -9.54 49.60
N LEU A 480 20.86 -8.99 50.74
CA LEU A 480 20.36 -7.63 50.89
C LEU A 480 21.43 -6.85 51.65
N ASP A 481 22.58 -6.66 50.99
CA ASP A 481 23.55 -5.68 51.47
C ASP A 481 22.92 -4.29 51.27
N PRO A 482 22.68 -3.50 52.34
CA PRO A 482 22.09 -2.17 52.20
C PRO A 482 22.96 -1.19 51.39
N LYS A 483 24.23 -1.54 51.13
CA LYS A 483 25.12 -0.79 50.23
C LYS A 483 25.12 -1.30 48.79
N LYS A 484 24.50 -2.45 48.52
CA LYS A 484 24.37 -3.05 47.20
C LYS A 484 22.88 -3.04 46.83
N PRO A 485 22.36 -1.96 46.19
CA PRO A 485 20.97 -1.91 45.76
C PRO A 485 20.67 -3.18 44.96
N LEU A 486 19.46 -3.75 45.14
CA LEU A 486 18.99 -4.87 44.34
C LEU A 486 19.31 -4.55 42.87
N ASP A 487 20.24 -5.31 42.27
CA ASP A 487 20.70 -5.02 40.92
C ASP A 487 19.63 -5.43 39.90
N LEU A 488 18.61 -4.60 39.80
CA LEU A 488 17.58 -4.68 38.79
C LEU A 488 18.11 -4.17 37.43
N LYS A 489 19.34 -3.63 37.35
CA LYS A 489 19.95 -3.27 36.06
C LYS A 489 20.23 -4.51 35.22
N GLY A 490 20.39 -5.69 35.85
CA GLY A 490 20.45 -6.97 35.15
C GLY A 490 19.18 -7.36 34.37
N LEU A 491 18.00 -6.85 34.76
CA LEU A 491 16.75 -7.07 34.01
C LEU A 491 16.63 -6.16 32.77
N GLY A 492 17.28 -5.00 32.76
CA GLY A 492 17.35 -4.13 31.57
C GLY A 492 18.33 -4.64 30.49
N ASN A 493 19.35 -5.39 30.90
CA ASN A 493 20.40 -5.90 30.00
C ASN A 493 20.11 -7.29 29.42
N ALA A 494 19.02 -7.95 29.82
CA ALA A 494 18.55 -9.22 29.28
C ALA A 494 17.63 -9.06 28.05
N LEU A 495 17.48 -7.84 27.54
CA LEU A 495 17.01 -7.64 26.18
C LEU A 495 18.21 -7.89 25.26
N PRO A 496 18.06 -8.70 24.19
CA PRO A 496 19.12 -8.85 23.22
C PRO A 496 19.50 -7.45 22.74
N LYS A 497 20.77 -7.06 22.98
CA LYS A 497 21.38 -5.97 22.19
C LYS A 497 21.02 -6.32 20.75
N SER A 498 20.34 -5.41 20.04
CA SER A 498 20.01 -5.62 18.62
C SER A 498 21.29 -5.51 17.77
N ASN A 499 22.23 -6.42 18.03
CA ASN A 499 23.28 -6.85 17.12
C ASN A 499 22.80 -8.05 16.29
N ALA A 500 21.54 -8.46 16.45
CA ALA A 500 20.83 -9.08 15.33
C ALA A 500 20.86 -8.03 14.22
N LYS A 501 21.86 -8.19 13.34
CA LYS A 501 21.85 -7.69 11.97
C LYS A 501 20.43 -7.97 11.50
N LEU A 502 19.57 -6.94 11.55
CA LEU A 502 18.24 -7.00 10.95
C LEU A 502 18.49 -7.62 9.59
N PRO A 503 17.73 -8.65 9.16
CA PRO A 503 17.79 -9.02 7.76
C PRO A 503 17.61 -7.71 7.02
N GLN A 504 18.65 -7.28 6.31
CA GLN A 504 18.45 -6.27 5.30
C GLN A 504 17.34 -6.88 4.47
N PHE A 505 16.16 -6.27 4.52
CA PHE A 505 15.14 -6.49 3.52
C PHE A 505 15.78 -5.95 2.24
N GLY A 506 16.68 -6.75 1.68
CA GLY A 506 17.05 -6.64 0.30
C GLY A 506 15.73 -6.82 -0.41
N VAL A 507 15.27 -5.74 -1.03
CA VAL A 507 14.55 -5.83 -2.28
C VAL A 507 15.40 -6.78 -3.11
N GLN A 508 15.01 -8.05 -3.13
CA GLN A 508 15.54 -9.01 -4.06
C GLN A 508 15.07 -8.46 -5.40
N PRO A 509 15.96 -7.93 -6.27
CA PRO A 509 15.50 -7.56 -7.58
C PRO A 509 15.07 -8.87 -8.22
N ASP A 510 13.78 -8.99 -8.51
CA ASP A 510 13.27 -9.96 -9.47
C ASP A 510 13.87 -9.59 -10.83
N ASN A 511 15.15 -9.94 -11.00
CA ASN A 511 15.80 -10.04 -12.29
C ASN A 511 15.28 -11.33 -12.93
N GLU A 512 13.99 -11.35 -13.29
CA GLU A 512 13.58 -12.17 -14.41
C GLU A 512 14.20 -11.53 -15.67
N PRO A 513 15.03 -12.27 -16.43
CA PRO A 513 15.53 -11.75 -17.68
C PRO A 513 14.36 -11.59 -18.64
N SER A 514 14.04 -10.35 -19.01
CA SER A 514 13.19 -10.04 -20.16
C SER A 514 13.58 -10.94 -21.35
N PRO A 515 12.62 -11.55 -22.06
CA PRO A 515 12.94 -12.31 -23.25
C PRO A 515 13.58 -11.38 -24.27
N GLY A 516 14.87 -11.63 -24.53
CA GLY A 516 15.65 -10.86 -25.49
C GLY A 516 14.98 -10.86 -26.86
N ILE A 517 14.69 -9.66 -27.35
CA ILE A 517 14.43 -9.42 -28.77
C ILE A 517 15.70 -9.82 -29.52
N ARG A 518 15.69 -11.03 -30.09
CA ARG A 518 16.71 -11.44 -31.05
C ARG A 518 16.49 -10.65 -32.34
N GLN A 519 17.46 -9.79 -32.65
CA GLN A 519 17.66 -9.29 -34.00
C GLN A 519 17.89 -10.50 -34.92
N ALA A 520 17.03 -10.65 -35.92
CA ALA A 520 17.22 -11.63 -36.98
C ALA A 520 18.20 -11.04 -38.00
N SER A 521 19.43 -11.54 -37.97
CA SER A 521 20.41 -11.41 -39.04
C SER A 521 20.38 -12.70 -39.87
N ASP A 522 20.21 -12.52 -41.18
CA ASP A 522 20.59 -13.39 -42.30
C ASP A 522 21.12 -14.79 -41.99
N VAL A 523 20.34 -15.82 -42.34
CA VAL A 523 20.84 -17.13 -42.78
C VAL A 523 19.94 -17.65 -43.90
N GLU A 524 20.44 -17.58 -45.14
CA GLU A 524 19.93 -18.34 -46.28
C GLU A 524 20.13 -19.84 -46.02
N HIS A 525 19.03 -20.60 -45.98
CA HIS A 525 19.09 -22.05 -46.20
C HIS A 525 18.02 -22.49 -47.20
N THR A 526 18.54 -22.89 -48.36
CA THR A 526 17.91 -23.66 -49.42
C THR A 526 17.24 -24.92 -48.85
N ILE A 527 15.95 -25.10 -49.12
CA ILE A 527 15.24 -26.36 -48.89
C ILE A 527 14.61 -26.80 -50.21
N GLU A 528 15.05 -27.95 -50.71
CA GLU A 528 14.47 -28.67 -51.84
C GLU A 528 13.07 -29.21 -51.51
N PRO A 529 12.14 -29.27 -52.48
CA PRO A 529 10.81 -29.83 -52.25
C PRO A 529 10.83 -31.36 -52.40
N LYS A 530 10.49 -32.06 -51.31
CA LYS A 530 10.13 -33.49 -51.36
C LYS A 530 8.76 -33.67 -52.02
N THR A 531 8.76 -34.40 -53.12
CA THR A 531 7.61 -34.91 -53.86
C THR A 531 6.76 -35.85 -52.97
N VAL A 532 5.46 -35.56 -52.84
CA VAL A 532 4.47 -36.47 -52.23
C VAL A 532 3.64 -37.09 -53.35
N GLN A 533 3.69 -38.42 -53.45
CA GLN A 533 2.82 -39.23 -54.31
C GLN A 533 1.40 -39.33 -53.70
N PRO A 534 0.34 -39.41 -54.52
CA PRO A 534 -1.03 -39.54 -54.05
C PRO A 534 -1.38 -41.01 -53.74
N ALA A 535 -1.94 -41.25 -52.55
CA ALA A 535 -2.58 -42.51 -52.19
C ALA A 535 -3.98 -42.58 -52.81
N SER A 536 -4.26 -43.73 -53.44
CA SER A 536 -5.54 -44.09 -54.03
C SER A 536 -6.59 -44.46 -52.98
N GLY A 537 -7.86 -44.18 -53.31
CA GLY A 537 -8.98 -45.08 -52.97
C GLY A 537 -10.01 -44.50 -52.00
N GLN A 538 -11.21 -44.20 -52.49
CA GLN A 538 -12.38 -45.09 -52.41
C GLN A 538 -13.67 -44.30 -52.66
N GLN A 539 -14.42 -44.73 -53.69
CA GLN A 539 -15.83 -44.36 -53.91
C GLN A 539 -16.72 -45.03 -52.85
N PRO A 540 -17.79 -44.37 -52.36
CA PRO A 540 -18.92 -45.08 -51.81
C PRO A 540 -20.02 -45.26 -52.88
N LYS A 541 -20.46 -46.52 -53.00
CA LYS A 541 -21.69 -46.92 -53.70
C LYS A 541 -22.93 -46.46 -52.92
N ASN A 542 -23.95 -46.13 -53.71
CA ASN A 542 -25.33 -45.81 -53.38
C ASN A 542 -25.96 -46.56 -52.18
N LYS A 543 -26.84 -45.84 -51.48
CA LYS A 543 -28.24 -46.22 -51.33
C LYS A 543 -29.12 -44.99 -51.52
#